data_AF-A0A7A9GYG1-F1
#
_entry.id   AF-A0A7A9GYG1-F1
#
_cell.length_a   1.000
_cell.length_b   1.000
_cell.length_c   1.000
_cell.angle_alpha   90.00
_cell.angle_beta   90.00
_cell.angle_gamma   90.00
#
_symmetry.space_group_name_H-M   'P 1'
#
loop_
_entity.id
_entity.type
_entity.pdbx_description
1 polymer ?
#
loop_
_entity_poly.entity_id
_entity_poly.type
_entity_poly.pdbx_seq_one_letter_code
_entity_poly.pdbx_strand_id
1 'polypeptide(L)' 'MNEQLVNALIAALREQTAAQREQTEAINRLAESNVALSDVIIQSLAGDLDEAPEQQTYLSGKPRG' A
#
# COMPACT_ATOMS: atom_id res chain seq x y z
N MET A 1 33.77 -36.29 0.06
CA MET A 1 32.53 -35.49 -0.10
C MET A 1 31.94 -35.85 -1.46
N ASN A 2 30.67 -36.26 -1.55
CA ASN A 2 30.08 -36.74 -2.82
C ASN A 2 29.71 -35.52 -3.69
N GLU A 3 30.33 -35.38 -4.86
CA GLU A 3 30.07 -34.30 -5.82
C GLU A 3 28.59 -34.15 -6.17
N GLN A 4 27.82 -35.25 -6.16
CA GLN A 4 26.38 -35.22 -6.40
C GLN A 4 25.62 -34.43 -5.32
N LEU A 5 26.02 -34.57 -4.04
CA LEU A 5 25.41 -33.81 -2.94
C LEU A 5 25.75 -32.32 -3.03
N VAL A 6 26.98 -32.01 -3.46
CA VAL A 6 27.41 -30.61 -3.66
C VAL A 6 26.64 -29.97 -4.81
N ASN A 7 26.47 -30.68 -5.92
CA ASN A 7 25.70 -30.18 -7.07
C ASN A 7 24.22 -29.98 -6.73
N ALA A 8 23.61 -30.91 -5.98
CA ALA A 8 22.24 -30.78 -5.50
C ALA A 8 22.09 -29.57 -4.56
N LEU A 9 23.04 -29.36 -3.65
CA LEU A 9 23.04 -28.21 -2.75
C LEU A 9 23.17 -26.88 -3.51
N ILE A 10 24.05 -26.81 -4.51
CA ILE A 10 24.20 -25.62 -5.36
C ILE A 10 22.90 -25.31 -6.12
N ALA A 11 22.22 -26.34 -6.65
CA ALA A 11 20.95 -26.16 -7.33
C ALA A 11 19.87 -25.61 -6.38
N ALA A 12 19.73 -26.20 -5.19
CA ALA A 12 18.78 -25.75 -4.18
C ALA A 12 19.05 -24.31 -3.72
N LEU A 13 20.31 -23.92 -3.52
CA LEU A 13 20.69 -22.55 -3.15
C LEU A 13 20.37 -21.53 -4.24
N ARG A 14 20.52 -21.91 -5.52
CA ARG A 14 20.15 -21.04 -6.65
C ARG A 14 18.64 -20.82 -6.71
N GLU A 15 17.87 -21.89 -6.54
CA GLU A 15 16.41 -21.81 -6.50
C GLU A 15 15.93 -20.97 -5.32
N GLN A 16 16.50 -21.19 -4.13
CA GLN A 16 16.22 -20.37 -2.94
C GLN A 16 16.54 -18.89 -3.18
N THR A 17 17.67 -18.60 -3.82
CA THR A 17 18.07 -17.21 -4.13
C THR A 17 17.09 -16.55 -5.11
N ALA A 18 16.60 -17.29 -6.11
CA ALA A 18 15.59 -16.77 -7.03
C ALA A 18 14.27 -16.47 -6.31
N ALA A 19 13.78 -17.42 -5.50
CA ALA A 19 12.57 -17.25 -4.71
C ALA A 19 12.67 -16.06 -3.72
N GLN A 20 13.84 -15.87 -3.09
CA GLN A 20 14.08 -14.72 -2.20
C GLN A 20 14.05 -13.38 -2.93
N ARG A 21 14.53 -13.32 -4.18
CA ARG A 21 14.45 -12.10 -5.01
C ARG A 21 13.01 -11.78 -5.38
N GLU A 22 12.25 -12.77 -5.83
CA GLU A 22 10.83 -12.62 -6.15
C GLU A 22 10.02 -12.18 -4.92
N GLN A 23 10.31 -12.77 -3.75
CA GLN A 23 9.69 -12.36 -2.49
C GLN A 23 10.01 -10.91 -2.13
N THR A 24 11.27 -10.50 -2.29
CA THR A 24 11.69 -9.11 -2.03
C THR A 24 10.95 -8.13 -2.95
N GLU A 25 10.81 -8.46 -4.23
CA GLU A 25 10.07 -7.66 -5.20
C GLU A 25 8.59 -7.54 -4.82
N ALA A 26 7.96 -8.64 -4.43
CA ALA A 26 6.57 -8.63 -3.97
C ALA A 26 6.36 -7.75 -2.72
N ILE A 27 7.30 -7.78 -1.77
CA ILE A 27 7.27 -6.93 -0.57
C ILE A 27 7.38 -5.45 -0.96
N ASN A 28 8.29 -5.09 -1.86
CA ASN A 28 8.45 -3.71 -2.31
C ASN A 28 7.18 -3.19 -2.98
N ARG A 29 6.57 -3.99 -3.86
CA ARG A 29 5.29 -3.65 -4.49
C ARG A 29 4.16 -3.48 -3.49
N LEU A 30 4.11 -4.30 -2.44
CA LEU A 30 3.13 -4.16 -1.35
C LEU A 30 3.36 -2.86 -0.56
N ALA A 31 4.61 -2.53 -0.26
CA ALA A 31 4.95 -1.28 0.43
C ALA A 31 4.55 -0.05 -0.40
N GLU A 32 4.85 -0.04 -1.70
CA GLU A 32 4.40 1.00 -2.64
C GLU A 32 2.88 1.14 -2.67
N SER A 33 2.16 0.01 -2.74
CA SER A 33 0.70 0.00 -2.70
C SER A 33 0.14 0.57 -1.40
N ASN A 34 0.79 0.31 -0.26
CA ASN A 34 0.34 0.83 1.03
C ASN A 34 0.54 2.34 1.16
N VAL A 35 1.64 2.87 0.63
CA VAL A 35 1.87 4.32 0.57
C VAL A 35 0.81 4.99 -0.31
N ALA A 36 0.60 4.47 -1.52
CA ALA A 36 -0.42 4.99 -2.43
C ALA A 36 -1.83 4.95 -1.83
N LEU A 37 -2.19 3.86 -1.14
CA LEU A 37 -3.47 3.75 -0.45
C LEU A 37 -3.60 4.78 0.69
N SER A 38 -2.53 4.98 1.46
CA SER A 38 -2.53 5.97 2.55
C SER A 38 -2.75 7.38 2.02
N ASP A 39 -2.10 7.74 0.90
CA ASP A 39 -2.30 9.02 0.24
C ASP A 39 -3.76 9.22 -0.21
N VAL A 40 -4.37 8.19 -0.81
CA VAL A 40 -5.78 8.23 -1.24
C VAL A 40 -6.72 8.42 -0.03
N ILE A 41 -6.47 7.74 1.08
CA ILE A 41 -7.27 7.89 2.31
C ILE A 41 -7.15 9.31 2.85
N ILE A 42 -5.93 9.86 2.93
CA ILE A 42 -5.70 11.22 3.41
C ILE A 42 -6.39 12.24 2.50
N GLN A 43 -6.27 12.11 1.18
CA GLN A 43 -6.92 13.01 0.22
C GLN A 43 -8.44 12.95 0.31
N SER A 44 -9.01 11.75 0.46
CA SER A 44 -10.46 11.57 0.59
C SER A 44 -10.95 12.25 1.87
N LEU A 45 -10.28 12.02 3.00
CA LEU A 45 -10.66 12.61 4.28
C LEU A 45 -10.45 14.14 4.31
N ALA A 46 -9.41 14.64 3.66
CA ALA A 46 -9.17 16.08 3.55
C ALA A 46 -10.25 16.76 2.70
N GLY A 47 -10.68 16.13 1.60
CA GLY A 47 -11.79 16.62 0.77
C GLY A 47 -13.10 16.76 1.55
N ASP A 48 -13.38 15.82 2.46
CA ASP A 48 -14.56 15.87 3.33
C ASP A 48 -14.49 16.98 4.40
N LEU A 49 -13.29 17.45 4.76
CA LEU A 49 -13.08 18.50 5.78
C LEU A 49 -13.11 19.93 5.20
N ASP A 50 -12.82 20.08 3.91
CA ASP A 50 -12.83 21.38 3.21
C ASP A 50 -14.23 21.77 2.68
N GLU A 51 -15.24 20.90 2.83
CA GLU A 51 -16.64 21.31 2.64
C GLU A 51 -17.01 22.35 3.71
N ALA A 52 -17.10 23.62 3.28
CA ALA A 52 -17.59 24.70 4.11
C ALA A 52 -18.92 24.27 4.75
N PRO A 53 -19.13 24.48 6.08
CA PRO A 53 -20.38 24.12 6.71
C PRO A 53 -21.49 24.81 5.92
N GLU A 54 -22.39 24.02 5.33
CA GLU A 54 -23.54 24.53 4.61
C GLU A 54 -24.20 25.59 5.49
N GLN A 55 -24.36 26.82 4.99
CA GLN A 55 -25.01 27.89 5.72
C GLN A 55 -26.42 27.42 6.09
N GLN A 56 -26.57 26.94 7.33
CA GLN A 56 -27.82 26.39 7.79
C GLN A 56 -28.85 27.50 7.74
N THR A 57 -29.84 27.34 6.89
CA THR A 57 -30.86 28.36 6.67
C THR A 57 -32.16 27.85 7.27
N TYR A 58 -32.94 28.71 7.94
CA TYR A 58 -34.29 28.34 8.37
C TYR A 58 -35.16 28.03 7.14
N LEU A 59 -36.26 27.28 7.32
CA LEU A 59 -37.29 27.09 6.27
C LEU A 59 -37.88 28.42 5.74
N SER A 60 -37.65 29.53 6.46
CA SER A 60 -37.99 30.90 6.04
C SER A 60 -36.94 31.58 5.15
N GLY A 61 -35.83 30.92 4.82
CA GLY A 61 -34.74 31.46 4.01
C GLY A 61 -33.77 32.38 4.76
N LYS A 62 -33.88 32.50 6.10
CA LYS A 62 -32.98 33.33 6.91
C LYS A 62 -31.75 32.52 7.37
N PRO A 63 -30.53 33.09 7.37
CA PRO A 63 -29.33 32.39 7.84
C PRO A 63 -29.43 32.11 9.35
N ARG A 64 -28.99 30.93 9.79
CA ARG A 64 -28.77 30.60 11.21
C ARG A 64 -27.37 31.05 11.58
N GLY A 65 -27.29 32.08 12.40
CA GLY A 65 -26.07 32.53 13.08
C GLY A 65 -26.04 32.04 14.52
#